data_AF-A0A392ND15-F1
#
_entry.id   AF-A0A392ND15-F1
#
_cell.length_a   1.000
_cell.length_b   1.000
_cell.length_c   1.000
_cell.angle_alpha   90.00
_cell.angle_beta   90.00
_cell.angle_gamma   90.00
#
_symmetry.space_group_name_H-M   'P 1'
#
loop_
_entity.id
_entity.type
_entity.pdbx_description
1 polymer ?
#
loop_
_entity_poly.entity_id
_entity_poly.type
_entity_poly.pdbx_seq_one_letter_code
_entity_poly.pdbx_strand_id
1 'polypeptide(L)' 'MHPKKTDDELGKLSEDCVACERRVFQVIPRFRVKFEVTDGKATCVFVLFDSEMSYMIEKSCAFFVAQS' A
#
# COMPACT_ATOMS: atom_id res chain seq x y z
N MET A 1 2.52 -8.66 -31.77
CA MET A 1 3.27 -7.40 -31.58
C MET A 1 2.49 -6.59 -30.56
N HIS A 2 2.90 -6.61 -29.29
CA HIS A 2 2.23 -5.81 -28.25
C HIS A 2 2.64 -4.33 -28.44
N PRO A 3 1.70 -3.38 -28.34
CA PRO A 3 2.03 -1.98 -28.48
C PRO A 3 2.94 -1.57 -27.32
N LYS A 4 4.13 -1.03 -27.65
CA LYS A 4 4.97 -0.34 -26.67
C LYS A 4 4.27 0.98 -26.35
N LYS A 5 3.74 1.13 -25.14
CA LYS A 5 3.32 2.43 -24.62
C LYS A 5 4.53 3.37 -24.67
N THR A 6 4.35 4.54 -25.25
CA THR A 6 5.36 5.60 -25.32
C THR A 6 5.76 6.05 -23.92
N ASP A 7 7.01 6.49 -23.75
CA ASP A 7 7.60 6.85 -22.45
C ASP A 7 6.80 7.94 -21.70
N ASP A 8 6.04 8.77 -22.42
CA ASP A 8 5.12 9.78 -21.86
C ASP A 8 3.88 9.18 -21.15
N GLU A 9 3.37 8.03 -21.62
CA GLU A 9 2.29 7.31 -20.92
C GLU A 9 2.82 6.58 -19.69
N LEU A 10 4.07 6.11 -19.73
CA LEU A 10 4.73 5.46 -18.61
C LEU A 10 5.02 6.44 -17.47
N GLY A 11 5.32 7.71 -17.80
CA GLY A 11 5.53 8.80 -16.84
C GLY A 11 4.28 9.21 -16.04
N LYS A 12 3.07 8.83 -16.48
CA LYS A 12 1.82 9.04 -15.72
C LYS A 12 1.51 7.91 -14.73
N LEU A 13 2.20 6.78 -14.82
CA LEU A 13 2.02 5.61 -13.94
C LEU A 13 3.19 5.41 -12.96
N SER A 14 4.17 6.31 -12.98
CA SER A 14 5.37 6.18 -12.17
C SER A 14 5.32 7.08 -10.95
N GLU A 15 5.59 6.50 -9.79
CA GLU A 15 5.75 7.23 -8.53
C GLU A 15 7.23 7.49 -8.26
N ASP A 16 7.56 8.58 -7.57
CA ASP A 16 8.95 8.86 -7.16
C ASP A 16 9.18 8.35 -5.73
N CYS A 17 10.13 7.42 -5.56
CA CYS A 17 10.53 6.96 -4.24
C CYS A 17 11.60 7.89 -3.67
N VAL A 18 11.23 8.72 -2.69
CA VAL A 18 12.13 9.68 -2.04
C VAL A 18 13.36 8.99 -1.43
N ALA A 19 13.17 7.86 -0.74
CA ALA A 19 14.27 7.17 -0.07
C ALA A 19 15.31 6.57 -1.03
N CYS A 20 14.88 6.22 -2.25
CA CYS A 20 15.75 5.63 -3.27
C CYS A 20 16.21 6.66 -4.31
N GLU A 21 15.66 7.88 -4.27
CA GLU A 21 15.85 8.96 -5.26
C GLU A 21 15.64 8.48 -6.71
N ARG A 22 14.63 7.61 -6.90
CA ARG A 22 14.35 6.98 -8.20
C ARG A 22 12.86 6.95 -8.49
N ARG A 23 12.56 7.13 -9.76
CA ARG A 23 11.25 6.86 -10.34
C ARG A 23 10.99 5.36 -10.37
N VAL A 24 9.86 4.92 -9.84
CA VAL A 24 9.43 3.52 -9.82
C VAL A 24 8.21 3.31 -10.72
N PHE A 25 8.21 2.21 -11.45
CA PHE A 25 7.14 1.86 -12.40
C PHE A 25 6.18 0.81 -11.85
N GLN A 26 6.52 0.21 -10.71
CA GLN A 26 5.70 -0.77 -9.99
C GLN A 26 5.72 -0.41 -8.51
N VAL A 27 4.54 -0.06 -7.99
CA VAL A 27 4.34 0.23 -6.58
C VAL A 27 3.57 -0.92 -5.96
N ILE A 28 4.07 -1.41 -4.83
CA ILE A 28 3.38 -2.43 -4.04
C ILE A 28 2.72 -1.70 -2.87
N PRO A 29 1.37 -1.58 -2.83
CA PRO A 29 0.70 -0.96 -1.69
C PRO A 29 0.92 -1.81 -0.44
N ARG A 30 1.09 -1.14 0.71
CA ARG A 30 1.38 -1.75 2.02
C ARG A 30 0.44 -1.15 3.06
N PHE A 31 -0.01 -1.95 4.02
CA PHE A 31 -0.85 -1.43 5.08
C PHE A 31 -0.09 -0.51 6.04
N ARG A 32 -0.78 0.56 6.45
CA ARG A 32 -0.46 1.37 7.62
C ARG A 32 -1.79 1.79 8.25
N VAL A 33 -2.27 0.99 9.18
CA VAL A 33 -3.64 1.11 9.71
C VAL A 33 -3.59 1.51 11.18
N LYS A 34 -4.37 2.52 11.54
CA LYS A 34 -4.54 2.96 12.93
C LYS A 34 -5.77 2.27 13.52
N PHE A 35 -5.57 1.45 14.53
CA PHE A 35 -6.63 0.80 15.31
C PHE A 35 -6.87 1.56 16.59
N GLU A 36 -8.14 1.79 16.90
CA GLU A 36 -8.57 2.13 18.25
C GLU A 36 -9.17 0.87 18.88
N VAL A 37 -8.63 0.45 20.02
CA VAL A 37 -9.02 -0.77 20.72
C VAL A 37 -9.52 -0.39 22.10
N THR A 38 -10.71 -0.86 22.45
CA THR A 38 -11.37 -0.58 23.73
C THR A 38 -11.76 -1.89 24.41
N ASP A 39 -11.40 -2.05 25.68
CA ASP A 39 -11.70 -3.25 26.49
C ASP A 39 -12.86 -3.05 27.49
N GLY A 40 -13.57 -1.93 27.36
CA GLY A 40 -14.65 -1.51 28.26
C GLY A 40 -14.18 -0.71 29.48
N LYS A 41 -12.86 -0.62 29.73
CA LYS A 41 -12.28 0.20 30.80
C LYS A 41 -11.35 1.29 30.26
N ALA A 42 -10.61 0.98 29.21
CA ALA A 42 -9.68 1.89 28.58
C ALA A 42 -9.72 1.76 27.06
N THR A 43 -9.24 2.81 26.40
CA THR A 43 -9.05 2.88 24.96
C THR A 43 -7.59 3.12 24.67
N CYS A 44 -7.03 2.38 23.71
CA CYS A 44 -5.66 2.52 23.26
C CYS A 44 -5.60 2.55 21.73
N VAL A 45 -4.61 3.24 21.18
CA VAL A 45 -4.38 3.35 19.75
C VAL A 45 -3.13 2.56 19.36
N PHE A 46 -3.27 1.68 18.39
CA PHE A 46 -2.18 0.93 17.79
C PHE A 46 -2.02 1.30 16.31
N VAL A 47 -0.80 1.25 15.80
CA VAL A 47 -0.53 1.34 14.36
C VAL A 47 0.03 0.01 13.92
N LEU A 48 -0.70 -0.68 13.05
CA LEU A 48 -0.28 -1.94 12.45
C LEU A 48 0.24 -1.71 11.05
N PHE A 49 1.32 -2.41 10.73
CA PHE A 49 1.95 -2.38 9.42
C PHE A 49 1.59 -3.64 8.64
N ASP A 50 2.19 -3.78 7.48
CA ASP A 50 1.76 -4.74 6.48
C ASP A 50 1.82 -6.21 6.92
N SER A 51 2.82 -6.60 7.70
CA SER A 51 2.94 -7.96 8.22
C SER A 51 1.79 -8.30 9.18
N GLU A 52 1.53 -7.43 10.16
CA GLU A 52 0.49 -7.66 11.17
C GLU A 52 -0.90 -7.66 10.53
N MET A 53 -1.14 -6.69 9.63
CA MET A 53 -2.41 -6.61 8.92
C MET A 53 -2.64 -7.82 8.01
N SER A 54 -1.64 -8.19 7.20
CA SER A 54 -1.76 -9.35 6.30
C SER A 54 -1.98 -10.65 7.07
N TYR A 55 -1.38 -10.77 8.27
CA TYR A 55 -1.63 -11.90 9.16
C TYR A 55 -3.08 -11.89 9.69
N MET A 56 -3.60 -10.75 10.14
CA MET A 56 -4.94 -10.67 10.74
C MET A 56 -6.09 -10.86 9.74
N ILE A 57 -5.93 -10.38 8.51
CA ILE A 57 -7.03 -10.35 7.51
C ILE A 57 -6.85 -11.37 6.39
N GLU A 58 -5.72 -12.08 6.37
CA GLU A 58 -5.35 -13.08 5.37
C GLU A 58 -5.44 -12.60 3.90
N LYS A 59 -5.25 -11.29 3.69
CA LYS A 59 -5.25 -10.62 2.38
C LYS A 59 -4.16 -9.55 2.36
N SER A 60 -3.56 -9.33 1.19
CA SER A 60 -2.59 -8.25 1.00
C SER A 60 -3.28 -6.89 0.84
N CYS A 61 -2.54 -5.80 1.06
CA CYS A 61 -3.08 -4.45 0.81
C CYS A 61 -3.49 -4.27 -0.66
N ALA A 62 -2.72 -4.84 -1.59
CA ALA A 62 -3.02 -4.83 -3.01
C ALA A 62 -4.39 -5.45 -3.34
N PHE A 63 -4.83 -6.47 -2.60
CA PHE A 63 -6.15 -7.09 -2.80
C PHE A 63 -7.29 -6.08 -2.59
N PHE A 64 -7.18 -5.18 -1.62
CA PHE A 64 -8.20 -4.18 -1.33
C PHE A 64 -8.10 -2.96 -2.25
N VAL A 65 -6.89 -2.51 -2.57
CA VAL A 65 -6.68 -1.37 -3.47
C VAL A 65 -7.11 -1.68 -4.90
N ALA A 66 -6.96 -2.92 -5.37
CA ALA A 66 -7.40 -3.31 -6.71
C ALA A 66 -8.93 -3.36 -6.90
N GLN A 67 -9.72 -3.25 -5.82
CA GLN A 67 -11.19 -3.30 -5.85
C GLN A 67 -11.84 -1.92 -5.67
N SER A 68 -11.06 -0.85 -5.52
CA SER A 68 -11.54 0.52 -5.32
C SER A 68 -11.58 1.34 -6.60
#